data_AF-A0A6J3S033-F1
#
_entry.id   AF-A0A6J3S033-F1
#
_cell.length_a   1.000
_cell.length_b   1.000
_cell.length_c   1.000
_cell.angle_alpha   90.00
_cell.angle_beta   90.00
_cell.angle_gamma   90.00
#
_symmetry.space_group_name_H-M   'P 1'
#
loop_
_entity.id
_entity.type
_entity.pdbx_description
1 polymer ?
#
loop_
_entity_poly.entity_id
_entity_poly.type
_entity_poly.pdbx_seq_one_letter_code
_entity_poly.pdbx_strand_id
1 'polypeptide(L)'
;MSNALSTVTRGSMKKVFPPDEIEHVANKDDMKTSLKKVVKETSYEMMMQCVSRMLAHPLHVISMRCMVQFVGREAKYSGVLSSIGKIFKEEGLLGFFVGLIPHLLGDVVFLWGCNLLAHFINAYLVDDSFSQALAIRSYTKFVMGIAVSMLTYPFLLVGDLMAVNNCGLQAGLPPYSPVFKSWIHCWKYLSVQGQLFRGSSLLFRRVSSGSCFALE
;
A
#
# COMPACT_ATOMS: atom_id res chain seq x y z
N MET A 1 -41.88 34.92 -17.57
CA MET A 1 -42.52 33.99 -18.54
C MET A 1 -41.51 32.96 -19.09
N SER A 2 -40.54 32.49 -18.31
CA SER A 2 -39.43 31.64 -18.81
C SER A 2 -39.54 30.15 -18.46
N ASN A 3 -40.59 29.74 -17.72
CA ASN A 3 -40.74 28.36 -17.23
C ASN A 3 -41.58 27.45 -18.14
N ALA A 4 -42.12 27.96 -19.24
CA ALA A 4 -42.92 27.16 -20.18
C ALA A 4 -42.09 26.56 -21.33
N LEU A 5 -40.94 27.16 -21.65
CA LEU A 5 -40.12 26.77 -22.81
C LEU A 5 -39.26 25.51 -22.54
N SER A 6 -38.90 25.27 -21.26
CA SER A 6 -38.10 24.09 -20.84
C SER A 6 -38.93 22.80 -20.81
N THR A 7 -40.25 22.90 -20.64
CA THR A 7 -41.14 21.73 -20.59
C THR A 7 -41.44 21.19 -22.00
N VAL A 8 -41.51 22.08 -23.00
CA VAL A 8 -41.83 21.70 -24.40
C VAL A 8 -40.64 21.01 -25.08
N THR A 9 -39.41 21.40 -24.76
CA THR A 9 -38.20 20.73 -25.27
C THR A 9 -38.00 19.33 -24.68
N ARG A 10 -38.42 19.11 -23.42
CA ARG A 10 -38.38 17.79 -22.78
C ARG A 10 -39.39 16.79 -23.37
N GLY A 11 -40.53 17.27 -23.88
CA GLY A 11 -41.57 16.44 -24.50
C GLY A 11 -41.18 15.88 -25.88
N SER A 12 -40.38 16.62 -26.65
CA SER A 12 -39.98 16.21 -28.01
C SER A 12 -38.75 15.30 -28.02
N MET A 13 -37.85 15.40 -27.03
CA MET A 13 -36.70 14.48 -26.91
C MET A 13 -37.10 13.05 -26.52
N LYS A 14 -38.26 12.87 -25.88
CA LYS A 14 -38.72 11.55 -25.40
C LYS A 14 -39.30 10.64 -26.50
N LYS A 15 -39.49 11.15 -27.73
CA LYS A 15 -40.12 10.40 -28.84
C LYS A 15 -39.15 9.90 -29.91
N VAL A 16 -37.85 10.23 -29.83
CA VAL A 16 -36.87 9.93 -30.89
C VAL A 16 -35.78 8.94 -30.45
N PHE A 17 -35.70 8.60 -29.16
CA PHE A 17 -34.68 7.67 -28.64
C PHE A 17 -35.33 6.47 -27.93
N PRO A 18 -34.91 5.23 -28.25
CA PRO A 18 -35.41 4.04 -27.56
C PRO A 18 -35.06 4.10 -26.06
N PRO A 19 -35.95 3.67 -25.17
CA PRO A 19 -35.77 3.77 -23.71
C PRO A 19 -34.50 3.05 -23.21
N ASP A 20 -34.09 1.97 -23.89
CA ASP A 20 -32.89 1.19 -23.55
C ASP A 20 -31.59 2.00 -23.74
N GLU A 21 -31.53 2.91 -24.71
CA GLU A 21 -30.34 3.74 -24.92
C GLU A 21 -30.27 4.89 -23.90
N ILE A 22 -31.40 5.41 -23.45
CA ILE A 22 -31.46 6.52 -22.48
C ILE A 22 -31.04 6.04 -21.09
N GLU A 23 -31.50 4.85 -20.65
CA GLU A 23 -31.09 4.26 -19.37
C GLU A 23 -29.61 3.85 -19.38
N HIS A 24 -29.14 3.29 -20.50
CA HIS A 24 -27.75 2.85 -20.62
C HIS A 24 -26.76 4.02 -20.77
N VAL A 25 -27.18 5.15 -21.36
CA VAL A 25 -26.39 6.40 -21.41
C VAL A 25 -26.41 7.11 -20.06
N ALA A 26 -27.55 7.20 -19.38
CA ALA A 26 -27.64 7.79 -18.04
C ALA A 26 -26.77 7.03 -17.03
N ASN A 27 -26.87 5.70 -16.98
CA ASN A 27 -26.05 4.85 -16.10
C ASN A 27 -24.54 5.04 -16.37
N LYS A 28 -24.14 5.12 -17.65
CA LYS A 28 -22.74 5.38 -18.01
C LYS A 28 -22.24 6.74 -17.55
N ASP A 29 -23.07 7.77 -17.56
CA ASP A 29 -22.67 9.13 -17.16
C ASP A 29 -22.66 9.31 -15.64
N ASP A 30 -23.59 8.68 -14.91
CA ASP A 30 -23.59 8.61 -13.45
C ASP A 30 -22.39 7.81 -12.91
N MET A 31 -22.07 6.67 -13.54
CA MET A 31 -20.89 5.85 -13.22
C MET A 31 -19.59 6.63 -13.40
N LYS A 32 -19.43 7.34 -14.53
CA LYS A 32 -18.25 8.18 -14.78
C LYS A 32 -18.13 9.31 -13.76
N THR A 33 -19.25 9.90 -13.34
CA THR A 33 -19.26 10.98 -12.35
C THR A 33 -18.86 10.47 -10.96
N SER A 34 -19.36 9.29 -10.56
CA SER A 34 -18.94 8.61 -9.32
C SER A 34 -17.46 8.23 -9.33
N LEU A 35 -16.95 7.67 -10.43
CA LEU A 35 -15.52 7.36 -10.56
C LEU A 35 -14.64 8.60 -10.45
N LYS A 36 -15.00 9.69 -11.11
CA LYS A 36 -14.25 10.96 -11.00
C LYS A 36 -14.22 11.48 -9.56
N LYS A 37 -15.33 11.34 -8.84
CA LYS A 37 -15.41 11.71 -7.42
C LYS A 37 -14.49 10.85 -6.56
N VAL A 38 -14.57 9.52 -6.70
CA VAL A 38 -13.73 8.57 -5.95
C VAL A 38 -12.25 8.80 -6.24
N VAL A 39 -11.87 9.02 -7.51
CA VAL A 39 -10.47 9.31 -7.87
C VAL A 39 -10.00 10.62 -7.23
N LYS A 40 -10.83 11.66 -7.24
CA LYS A 40 -10.49 12.94 -6.60
C LYS A 40 -10.30 12.80 -5.09
N GLU A 41 -11.23 12.12 -4.41
CA GLU A 41 -11.15 11.84 -2.98
C GLU A 41 -9.91 11.00 -2.64
N THR A 42 -9.71 9.89 -3.37
CA THR A 42 -8.54 9.00 -3.22
C THR A 42 -7.22 9.74 -3.47
N SER A 43 -7.19 10.67 -4.43
CA SER A 43 -5.98 11.46 -4.72
C SER A 43 -5.58 12.35 -3.56
N TYR A 44 -6.55 12.93 -2.84
CA TYR A 44 -6.29 13.76 -1.67
C TYR A 44 -5.79 12.91 -0.50
N GLU A 45 -6.46 11.77 -0.25
CA GLU A 45 -6.02 10.78 0.76
C GLU A 45 -4.60 10.30 0.49
N MET A 46 -4.28 10.00 -0.78
CA MET A 46 -2.95 9.59 -1.21
C MET A 46 -1.90 10.66 -0.89
N MET A 47 -2.18 11.93 -1.20
CA MET A 47 -1.25 13.03 -0.92
C MET A 47 -0.98 13.15 0.58
N MET A 48 -2.02 13.06 1.41
CA MET A 48 -1.88 13.10 2.87
C MET A 48 -1.03 11.93 3.39
N GLN A 49 -1.28 10.72 2.89
CA GLN A 49 -0.57 9.52 3.31
C GLN A 49 0.90 9.55 2.89
N CYS A 50 1.20 10.01 1.67
CA CYS A 50 2.57 10.17 1.20
C CYS A 50 3.34 11.19 2.05
N VAL A 51 2.76 12.36 2.33
CA VAL A 51 3.40 13.38 3.18
C VAL A 51 3.61 12.85 4.59
N SER A 52 2.59 12.22 5.18
CA SER A 52 2.69 11.60 6.51
C SER A 52 3.81 10.56 6.55
N ARG A 53 3.88 9.67 5.55
CA ARG A 53 4.93 8.65 5.46
C ARG A 53 6.31 9.29 5.30
N MET A 54 6.48 10.29 4.46
CA MET A 54 7.76 10.99 4.28
C MET A 54 8.27 11.62 5.58
N LEU A 55 7.38 12.23 6.36
CA LEU A 55 7.73 12.82 7.66
C LEU A 55 8.03 11.76 8.73
N ALA A 56 7.30 10.64 8.72
CA ALA A 56 7.47 9.55 9.69
C ALA A 56 8.62 8.59 9.34
N HIS A 57 9.07 8.56 8.09
CA HIS A 57 10.04 7.58 7.58
C HIS A 57 11.38 7.57 8.33
N PRO A 58 12.00 8.72 8.66
CA PRO A 58 13.23 8.73 9.45
C PRO A 58 13.07 8.05 10.81
N LEU A 59 11.96 8.29 11.51
CA LEU A 59 11.65 7.66 12.80
C LEU A 59 11.39 6.16 12.66
N HIS A 60 10.74 5.77 11.57
CA HIS A 60 10.52 4.37 11.23
C HIS A 60 11.85 3.63 11.02
N VAL A 61 12.79 4.19 10.24
CA VAL A 61 14.11 3.58 10.00
C VAL A 61 14.89 3.40 11.32
N ILE A 62 14.89 4.41 12.19
CA ILE A 62 15.56 4.32 13.50
C ILE A 62 14.95 3.20 14.35
N SER A 63 13.62 3.13 14.41
CA SER A 63 12.91 2.10 15.19
C SER A 63 13.21 0.70 14.68
N MET A 64 13.24 0.51 13.36
CA MET A 64 13.58 -0.78 12.75
C MET A 64 15.01 -1.21 13.08
N ARG A 65 15.98 -0.30 13.02
CA ARG A 65 17.38 -0.61 13.36
C ARG A 65 17.56 -0.93 14.85
N CYS A 66 16.87 -0.23 15.73
CA CYS A 66 16.85 -0.54 17.16
C CYS A 66 16.24 -1.92 17.43
N MET A 67 15.13 -2.27 16.75
CA MET A 67 14.51 -3.59 16.85
C MET A 67 15.46 -4.69 16.39
N VAL A 68 16.14 -4.50 15.26
CA VAL A 68 17.10 -5.48 14.73
C VAL A 68 18.31 -5.63 15.64
N GLN A 69 18.83 -4.53 16.19
CA GLN A 69 19.90 -4.59 17.20
C GLN A 69 19.48 -5.43 18.41
N PHE A 70 18.25 -5.24 18.91
CA PHE A 70 17.73 -5.99 20.04
C PHE A 70 17.68 -7.50 19.73
N VAL A 71 17.24 -7.88 18.53
CA VAL A 71 17.23 -9.27 18.07
C VAL A 71 18.65 -9.84 17.92
N GLY A 72 19.58 -9.05 17.39
CA GLY A 72 20.99 -9.43 17.23
C GLY A 72 21.81 -9.41 18.52
N ARG A 73 21.25 -8.94 19.65
CA ARG A 73 21.95 -8.72 20.93
C ARG A 73 23.21 -7.85 20.78
N GLU A 74 23.17 -6.91 19.85
CA GLU A 74 24.27 -5.98 19.59
C GLU A 74 24.12 -4.71 20.45
N ALA A 75 25.23 -4.01 20.72
CA ALA A 75 25.24 -2.77 21.50
C ALA A 75 25.69 -1.55 20.66
N LYS A 76 25.34 -1.53 19.37
CA LYS A 76 25.77 -0.47 18.44
C LYS A 76 25.12 0.88 18.77
N TYR A 77 23.83 0.90 19.04
CA TYR A 77 23.04 2.09 19.29
C TYR A 77 22.70 2.18 20.79
N SER A 78 23.29 3.16 21.50
CA SER A 78 23.05 3.43 22.92
C SER A 78 22.06 4.58 23.07
N GLY A 79 20.77 4.29 22.88
CA GLY A 79 19.67 5.26 22.96
C GLY A 79 19.36 5.98 21.64
N VAL A 80 18.14 6.51 21.52
CA VAL A 80 17.58 7.04 20.25
C VAL A 80 18.38 8.21 19.70
N LEU A 81 18.74 9.19 20.53
CA LEU A 81 19.49 10.38 20.10
C LEU A 81 20.92 10.06 19.65
N SER A 82 21.59 9.14 20.36
CA SER A 82 22.91 8.64 19.95
C SER A 82 22.85 7.89 18.62
N SER A 83 21.75 7.14 18.40
CA SER A 83 21.49 6.44 17.14
C SER A 83 21.41 7.38 15.96
N ILE A 84 20.65 8.47 16.11
CA ILE A 84 20.48 9.49 15.07
C ILE A 84 21.84 10.09 14.70
N GLY A 85 22.64 10.48 15.70
CA GLY A 85 23.98 11.03 15.47
C GLY A 85 24.92 10.04 14.76
N LYS A 86 24.89 8.75 15.14
CA LYS A 86 25.70 7.71 14.48
C LYS A 86 25.28 7.48 13.04
N ILE A 87 23.98 7.35 12.77
CA ILE A 87 23.45 7.15 11.41
C ILE A 87 23.82 8.35 10.53
N PHE A 88 23.65 9.57 11.04
CA PHE A 88 24.01 10.77 10.29
C PHE A 88 25.50 10.84 9.96
N LYS A 89 26.37 10.35 10.86
CA LYS A 89 27.83 10.31 10.64
C LYS A 89 28.27 9.19 9.69
N GLU A 90 27.64 8.01 9.76
CA GLU A 90 28.03 6.82 8.99
C GLU A 90 27.41 6.79 7.58
N GLU A 91 26.13 7.15 7.45
CA GLU A 91 25.35 7.03 6.22
C GLU A 91 24.83 8.36 5.68
N GLY A 92 24.90 9.43 6.48
CA GLY A 92 24.37 10.74 6.12
C GLY A 92 22.84 10.81 6.14
N LEU A 93 22.30 11.85 5.50
CA LEU A 93 20.86 12.08 5.38
C LEU A 93 20.16 10.99 4.56
N LEU A 94 20.82 10.43 3.55
CA LEU A 94 20.25 9.41 2.67
C LEU A 94 19.97 8.11 3.43
N GLY A 95 20.73 7.80 4.49
CA GLY A 95 20.50 6.65 5.37
C GLY A 95 19.10 6.62 5.98
N PHE A 96 18.52 7.79 6.26
CA PHE A 96 17.16 7.90 6.82
C PHE A 96 16.06 7.70 5.78
N PHE A 97 16.36 7.82 4.48
CA PHE A 97 15.39 7.71 3.39
C PHE A 97 15.50 6.39 2.61
N VAL A 98 16.36 5.47 3.04
CA VAL A 98 16.47 4.14 2.45
C VAL A 98 15.16 3.37 2.67
N GLY A 99 14.66 2.71 1.62
CA GLY A 99 13.41 1.96 1.68
C GLY A 99 12.12 2.80 1.54
N LEU A 100 12.22 4.13 1.41
CA LEU A 100 11.03 4.99 1.28
C LEU A 100 10.19 4.65 0.02
N ILE A 101 10.85 4.43 -1.12
CA ILE A 101 10.20 4.18 -2.40
C ILE A 101 9.27 2.94 -2.36
N PRO A 102 9.73 1.73 -1.96
CA PRO A 102 8.85 0.58 -1.87
C PRO A 102 7.72 0.76 -0.84
N HIS A 103 7.95 1.47 0.28
CA HIS A 103 6.85 1.78 1.23
C HIS A 103 5.78 2.67 0.59
N LEU A 104 6.18 3.76 -0.09
CA LEU A 104 5.24 4.64 -0.78
C LEU A 104 4.45 3.90 -1.86
N LEU A 105 5.11 3.03 -2.64
CA LEU A 105 4.43 2.20 -3.64
C LEU A 105 3.43 1.24 -2.99
N GLY A 106 3.81 0.61 -1.88
CA GLY A 106 2.92 -0.26 -1.11
C GLY A 106 1.68 0.48 -0.60
N ASP A 107 1.86 1.67 -0.03
CA ASP A 107 0.77 2.51 0.49
C ASP A 107 -0.18 2.97 -0.63
N VAL A 108 0.37 3.41 -1.78
CA VAL A 108 -0.42 3.82 -2.94
C VAL A 108 -1.22 2.64 -3.49
N VAL A 109 -0.59 1.48 -3.69
CA VAL A 109 -1.28 0.28 -4.18
C VAL A 109 -2.36 -0.17 -3.19
N PHE A 110 -2.09 -0.09 -1.89
CA PHE A 110 -3.06 -0.45 -0.86
C PHE A 110 -4.28 0.47 -0.90
N LEU A 111 -4.07 1.78 -0.90
CA LEU A 111 -5.14 2.78 -0.90
C LEU A 111 -6.00 2.67 -2.17
N TRP A 112 -5.35 2.64 -3.33
CA TRP A 112 -6.05 2.51 -4.62
C TRP A 112 -6.77 1.16 -4.75
N GLY A 113 -6.14 0.07 -4.27
CA GLY A 113 -6.76 -1.25 -4.23
C GLY A 113 -8.03 -1.25 -3.38
N CYS A 114 -7.95 -0.73 -2.15
CA CYS A 114 -9.11 -0.63 -1.25
C CYS A 114 -10.22 0.25 -1.84
N ASN A 115 -9.88 1.41 -2.42
CA ASN A 115 -10.87 2.34 -2.99
C ASN A 115 -11.52 1.81 -4.27
N LEU A 116 -10.76 1.17 -5.17
CA LEU A 116 -11.30 0.55 -6.38
C LEU A 116 -12.22 -0.62 -6.04
N LEU A 117 -11.81 -1.49 -5.10
CA LEU A 117 -12.64 -2.59 -4.63
C LEU A 117 -13.89 -2.08 -3.95
N ALA A 118 -13.80 -1.05 -3.10
CA ALA A 118 -14.97 -0.45 -2.47
C ALA A 118 -15.96 0.11 -3.51
N HIS A 119 -15.48 0.68 -4.61
CA HIS A 119 -16.32 1.12 -5.72
C HIS A 119 -16.97 -0.06 -6.43
N PHE A 120 -16.20 -1.11 -6.75
CA PHE A 120 -16.71 -2.32 -7.39
C PHE A 120 -17.80 -3.00 -6.54
N ILE A 121 -17.59 -3.08 -5.22
CA ILE A 121 -18.57 -3.62 -4.28
C ILE A 121 -19.85 -2.78 -4.25
N ASN A 122 -19.75 -1.45 -4.24
CA ASN A 122 -20.95 -0.61 -4.29
C ASN A 122 -21.68 -0.74 -5.63
N ALA A 123 -20.95 -0.87 -6.73
CA ALA A 123 -21.56 -1.06 -8.05
C ALA A 123 -22.28 -2.42 -8.16
N TYR A 124 -21.75 -3.48 -7.53
CA TYR A 124 -22.31 -4.84 -7.62
C TYR A 124 -23.36 -5.16 -6.53
N LEU A 125 -23.27 -4.57 -5.33
CA LEU A 125 -24.21 -4.82 -4.22
C LEU A 125 -25.44 -3.91 -4.24
N VAL A 126 -25.39 -2.74 -4.90
CA VAL A 126 -26.51 -1.79 -4.94
C VAL A 126 -27.69 -2.30 -5.77
N ASP A 127 -27.49 -3.32 -6.61
CA ASP A 127 -28.57 -3.89 -7.43
C ASP A 127 -29.55 -4.80 -6.68
N ASP A 128 -29.27 -5.29 -5.45
CA ASP A 128 -30.10 -6.39 -4.90
C ASP A 128 -30.66 -6.31 -3.45
N SER A 129 -30.35 -5.34 -2.56
CA SER A 129 -31.01 -5.34 -1.21
C SER A 129 -30.87 -4.05 -0.38
N PHE A 130 -32.01 -3.43 -0.02
CA PHE A 130 -32.09 -2.10 0.60
C PHE A 130 -32.08 -2.08 2.16
N SER A 131 -31.83 -3.18 2.89
CA SER A 131 -31.94 -3.14 4.38
C SER A 131 -30.83 -3.82 5.21
N GLN A 132 -29.92 -4.62 4.62
CA GLN A 132 -28.73 -5.17 5.31
C GLN A 132 -27.37 -4.63 4.78
N ALA A 133 -27.41 -3.65 3.89
CA ALA A 133 -26.23 -3.21 3.13
C ALA A 133 -25.08 -2.64 3.98
N LEU A 134 -25.35 -2.02 5.14
CA LEU A 134 -24.31 -1.37 5.94
C LEU A 134 -23.38 -2.36 6.66
N ALA A 135 -23.94 -3.42 7.25
CA ALA A 135 -23.15 -4.44 7.96
C ALA A 135 -22.32 -5.28 6.97
N ILE A 136 -22.94 -5.66 5.85
CA ILE A 136 -22.28 -6.42 4.77
C ILE A 136 -21.14 -5.59 4.17
N ARG A 137 -21.37 -4.30 3.90
CA ARG A 137 -20.34 -3.41 3.34
C ARG A 137 -19.13 -3.25 4.25
N SER A 138 -19.32 -3.16 5.57
CA SER A 138 -18.21 -3.09 6.53
C SER A 138 -17.42 -4.40 6.56
N TYR A 139 -18.11 -5.54 6.56
CA TYR A 139 -17.46 -6.86 6.51
C TYR A 139 -16.67 -7.05 5.20
N THR A 140 -17.26 -6.73 4.05
CA THR A 140 -16.57 -6.85 2.76
C THR A 140 -15.36 -5.92 2.70
N LYS A 141 -15.47 -4.66 3.17
CA LYS A 141 -14.32 -3.74 3.24
C LYS A 141 -13.20 -4.29 4.11
N PHE A 142 -13.53 -4.89 5.25
CA PHE A 142 -12.54 -5.51 6.14
C PHE A 142 -11.82 -6.68 5.46
N VAL A 143 -12.58 -7.62 4.87
CA VAL A 143 -12.03 -8.79 4.17
C VAL A 143 -11.16 -8.34 2.98
N MET A 144 -11.62 -7.36 2.21
CA MET A 144 -10.83 -6.80 1.10
C MET A 144 -9.57 -6.10 1.59
N GLY A 145 -9.62 -5.38 2.71
CA GLY A 145 -8.44 -4.77 3.32
C GLY A 145 -7.38 -5.81 3.67
N ILE A 146 -7.79 -6.98 4.17
CA ILE A 146 -6.87 -8.11 4.41
C ILE A 146 -6.32 -8.66 3.09
N ALA A 147 -7.16 -8.83 2.07
CA ALA A 147 -6.72 -9.35 0.77
C ALA A 147 -5.69 -8.40 0.10
N VAL A 148 -5.97 -7.09 0.11
CA VAL A 148 -5.07 -6.08 -0.46
C VAL A 148 -3.79 -5.97 0.36
N SER A 149 -3.85 -6.06 1.70
CA SER A 149 -2.63 -6.04 2.53
C SER A 149 -1.72 -7.24 2.27
N MET A 150 -2.29 -8.42 1.98
CA MET A 150 -1.51 -9.58 1.54
C MET A 150 -0.80 -9.32 0.20
N LEU A 151 -1.45 -8.61 -0.72
CA LEU A 151 -0.84 -8.24 -2.01
C LEU A 151 0.24 -7.16 -1.86
N THR A 152 0.09 -6.23 -0.91
CA THR A 152 1.08 -5.16 -0.67
C THR A 152 2.20 -5.58 0.27
N TYR A 153 2.09 -6.74 0.93
CA TYR A 153 3.11 -7.28 1.83
C TYR A 153 4.53 -7.32 1.24
N PRO A 154 4.77 -7.76 -0.01
CA PRO A 154 6.12 -7.77 -0.58
C PRO A 154 6.77 -6.39 -0.65
N PHE A 155 5.99 -5.33 -0.86
CA PHE A 155 6.49 -3.95 -0.86
C PHE A 155 6.91 -3.50 0.53
N LEU A 156 6.13 -3.83 1.55
CA LEU A 156 6.46 -3.58 2.95
C LEU A 156 7.77 -4.28 3.33
N LEU A 157 7.87 -5.58 3.02
CA LEU A 157 9.05 -6.39 3.32
C LEU A 157 10.32 -5.83 2.65
N VAL A 158 10.25 -5.47 1.36
CA VAL A 158 11.40 -4.91 0.64
C VAL A 158 11.80 -3.55 1.20
N GLY A 159 10.84 -2.70 1.60
CA GLY A 159 11.14 -1.43 2.26
C GLY A 159 11.84 -1.60 3.60
N ASP A 160 11.38 -2.54 4.42
CA ASP A 160 11.94 -2.83 5.74
C ASP A 160 13.35 -3.44 5.64
N LEU A 161 13.56 -4.36 4.70
CA LEU A 161 14.89 -4.93 4.44
C LEU A 161 15.87 -3.86 3.95
N MET A 162 15.41 -2.97 3.07
CA MET A 162 16.24 -1.86 2.60
C MET A 162 16.57 -0.88 3.75
N ALA A 163 15.68 -0.66 4.72
CA ALA A 163 15.96 0.21 5.87
C ALA A 163 17.09 -0.30 6.79
N VAL A 164 17.30 -1.62 6.82
CA VAL A 164 18.30 -2.32 7.64
C VAL A 164 19.57 -2.66 6.83
N ASN A 165 19.50 -2.57 5.51
CA ASN A 165 20.59 -2.91 4.62
C ASN A 165 21.83 -2.01 4.84
N ASN A 166 23.01 -2.63 5.01
CA ASN A 166 24.29 -1.96 5.17
C ASN A 166 24.39 -0.97 6.36
N CYS A 167 23.57 -1.14 7.40
CA CYS A 167 23.57 -0.26 8.57
C CYS A 167 24.68 -0.57 9.61
N GLY A 168 25.60 -1.49 9.29
CA GLY A 168 26.67 -1.92 10.20
C GLY A 168 26.21 -2.76 11.40
N LEU A 169 24.97 -3.27 11.38
CA LEU A 169 24.51 -4.37 12.24
C LEU A 169 24.76 -5.72 11.53
N GLN A 170 25.00 -6.80 12.26
CA GLN A 170 25.28 -8.12 11.65
C GLN A 170 24.12 -8.63 10.78
N ALA A 171 22.88 -8.31 11.15
CA ALA A 171 21.70 -8.70 10.38
C ALA A 171 21.63 -8.04 8.98
N GLY A 172 22.27 -6.88 8.80
CA GLY A 172 22.29 -6.11 7.54
C GLY A 172 23.58 -6.26 6.73
N LEU A 173 24.46 -7.17 7.14
CA LEU A 173 25.78 -7.41 6.55
C LEU A 173 26.02 -8.90 6.26
N PRO A 174 26.92 -9.23 5.32
CA PRO A 174 27.37 -10.60 5.12
C PRO A 174 28.09 -11.11 6.38
N PRO A 175 27.92 -12.38 6.78
CA PRO A 175 27.33 -13.52 6.04
C PRO A 175 25.80 -13.70 6.14
N TYR A 176 25.10 -12.91 6.97
CA TYR A 176 23.67 -13.11 7.25
C TYR A 176 22.73 -12.50 6.20
N SER A 177 23.13 -11.38 5.58
CA SER A 177 22.40 -10.79 4.46
C SER A 177 23.32 -10.19 3.40
N PRO A 178 22.99 -10.32 2.11
CA PRO A 178 23.73 -9.65 1.05
C PRO A 178 23.38 -8.16 0.99
N VAL A 179 24.34 -7.32 0.60
CA VAL A 179 24.14 -5.87 0.49
C VAL A 179 23.49 -5.51 -0.85
N PHE A 180 22.36 -4.82 -0.78
CA PHE A 180 21.62 -4.36 -1.97
C PHE A 180 21.86 -2.87 -2.25
N LYS A 181 22.11 -2.52 -3.52
CA LYS A 181 22.22 -1.12 -3.97
C LYS A 181 20.87 -0.47 -4.29
N SER A 182 19.86 -1.28 -4.62
CA SER A 182 18.54 -0.79 -5.02
C SER A 182 17.45 -1.76 -4.56
N TRP A 183 16.27 -1.22 -4.28
CA TRP A 183 15.13 -2.01 -3.83
C TRP A 183 14.66 -3.03 -4.88
N ILE A 184 14.80 -2.72 -6.18
CA ILE A 184 14.50 -3.67 -7.28
C ILE A 184 15.43 -4.88 -7.24
N HIS A 185 16.71 -4.66 -6.90
CA HIS A 185 17.67 -5.76 -6.76
C HIS A 185 17.32 -6.66 -5.58
N CYS A 186 16.96 -6.05 -4.44
CA CYS A 186 16.44 -6.76 -3.27
C CYS A 186 15.18 -7.58 -3.62
N TRP A 187 14.23 -6.97 -4.31
CA TRP A 187 13.00 -7.64 -4.75
C TRP A 187 13.29 -8.82 -5.66
N LYS A 188 14.12 -8.64 -6.70
CA LYS A 188 14.46 -9.71 -7.64
C LYS A 188 15.14 -10.87 -6.92
N TYR A 189 16.08 -10.57 -6.03
CA TYR A 189 16.75 -11.57 -5.20
C TYR A 189 15.76 -12.36 -4.35
N LEU A 190 14.87 -11.69 -3.61
CA LEU A 190 13.87 -12.35 -2.77
C LEU A 190 12.82 -13.13 -3.57
N SER A 191 12.46 -12.64 -4.76
CA SER A 191 11.54 -13.30 -5.68
C SER A 191 12.11 -14.65 -6.16
N VAL A 192 13.38 -14.66 -6.58
CA VAL A 192 14.07 -15.88 -7.01
C VAL A 192 14.20 -16.89 -5.87
N GLN A 193 14.41 -16.42 -4.62
CA GLN A 193 14.51 -17.27 -3.44
C GLN A 193 13.14 -17.70 -2.86
N GLY A 194 12.03 -17.20 -3.40
CA GLY A 194 10.68 -17.46 -2.87
C GLY A 194 10.45 -16.88 -1.46
N GLN A 195 11.20 -15.86 -1.04
CA GLN A 195 11.13 -15.28 0.31
C GLN A 195 10.32 -13.98 0.41
N LEU A 196 9.58 -13.58 -0.64
CA LEU A 196 8.77 -12.35 -0.64
C LEU A 196 7.67 -12.31 0.43
N PHE A 197 7.27 -13.47 0.96
CA PHE A 197 6.25 -13.60 2.02
C PHE A 197 6.84 -14.09 3.34
N ARG A 198 8.13 -13.82 3.58
CA ARG A 198 8.83 -14.24 4.79
C ARG A 198 8.35 -13.43 6.00
N GLY A 199 7.67 -14.10 6.92
CA GLY A 199 7.12 -13.47 8.13
C GLY A 199 5.65 -13.07 8.02
N SER A 200 4.96 -13.39 6.90
CA SER A 200 3.53 -13.08 6.75
C SER A 200 2.59 -14.02 7.49
N SER A 201 3.11 -15.08 8.14
CA SER A 201 2.34 -15.95 9.02
C SER A 201 2.88 -15.85 10.45
N LEU A 202 1.97 -15.62 11.40
CA LEU A 202 2.30 -15.49 12.82
C LEU A 202 2.61 -16.84 13.48
N LEU A 203 2.08 -17.94 12.93
CA LEU A 203 2.16 -19.27 13.54
C LEU A 203 3.03 -20.24 12.72
N PHE A 204 3.13 -20.03 11.40
CA PHE A 204 3.87 -20.93 10.54
C PHE A 204 5.12 -20.24 9.98
N ARG A 205 6.28 -20.72 10.41
CA ARG A 205 7.55 -20.32 9.81
C ARG A 205 7.64 -20.94 8.42
N ARG A 206 7.47 -20.13 7.36
CA ARG A 206 7.88 -20.56 6.01
C ARG A 206 9.39 -20.69 5.99
N VAL A 207 9.87 -21.94 5.90
CA VAL A 207 11.27 -22.23 5.62
C VAL A 207 11.44 -22.17 4.11
N SER A 208 12.39 -21.34 3.64
CA SER A 208 12.73 -21.27 2.23
C SER A 208 13.41 -22.58 1.83
N SER A 209 12.86 -23.24 0.82
CA SER A 209 13.47 -24.41 0.20
C SER A 209 14.58 -23.90 -0.72
N GLY A 210 15.82 -23.78 -0.22
CA GLY A 210 16.95 -23.43 -1.10
C GLY A 210 18.21 -22.78 -0.51
N SER A 211 18.26 -22.40 0.77
CA SER A 211 19.48 -21.79 1.32
C SER A 211 20.08 -22.66 2.42
N CYS A 212 21.05 -23.50 2.04
CA CYS A 212 22.06 -24.03 2.94
C CYS A 212 22.88 -22.82 3.44
N PHE A 213 22.52 -22.28 4.60
CA PHE A 213 23.44 -21.41 5.32
C PHE A 213 24.52 -22.33 5.89
N ALA A 214 25.68 -22.35 5.23
CA ALA A 214 26.89 -22.92 5.80
C ALA A 214 27.20 -22.12 7.06
N LEU A 215 26.93 -22.73 8.22
CA LEU A 215 27.53 -22.36 9.49
C LEU A 215 28.90 -23.03 9.49
N GLU A 216 29.94 -22.25 9.23
CA GLU A 216 31.31 -22.56 9.62
C GLU A 216 31.71 -21.65 10.78
#